data_AF-A0AAE4NSE9-F1
#
_entry.id   AF-A0AAE4NSE9-F1
#
_cell.length_a   1.000
_cell.length_b   1.000
_cell.length_c   1.000
_cell.angle_alpha   90.00
_cell.angle_beta   90.00
_cell.angle_gamma   90.00
#
_symmetry.space_group_name_H-M   'P 1'
#
loop_
_entity.id
_entity.type
_entity.pdbx_description
1 polymer ?
#
loop_
_entity_poly.entity_id
_entity_poly.type
_entity_poly.pdbx_seq_one_letter_code
_entity_poly.pdbx_strand_id
1 'polypeptide(L)'
;MFLAINEIKHSKLRYALVIGVMFLISYLVFFLSGLAYGLAQENRMAVDKWKATDIFLSEKANDSLNMSMIDSDIASQVKAKEKAVLAQTAGIIYDANNENKKNNVSFFGINSNEFLNPNVIEGRDFKNKGEVVADISFKNQYDYKLGDKIKLATNNEVLTIVGFTDNAKFNISPVLYTSLETFQQIRYGSNSNFQPKTTYNAIVTRGKISQQPKGLQKLSISKFIDKLPGYSAQVLTFGFMIGFLVVIAAVVIGIFIYVLTMQKIAIFGVMKAQGISSRFISKSVIAQTFILAFSGVLIGLLATLGSALILPEAVPFQTNLLFFGVITLLMIVVAIVGALFSVRAIVKIDPLKAIG
;
A
#
# COMPACT_ATOMS: atom_id res chain seq x y z
N MET A 1 14.21 32.40 -17.30
CA MET A 1 14.95 31.41 -16.50
C MET A 1 16.21 32.01 -15.86
N PHE A 2 17.03 32.76 -16.61
CA PHE A 2 18.22 33.46 -16.09
C PHE A 2 17.96 34.32 -14.83
N LEU A 3 16.89 35.14 -14.84
CA LEU A 3 16.51 35.97 -13.69
C LEU A 3 16.20 35.13 -12.44
N ALA A 4 15.34 34.11 -12.57
CA ALA A 4 14.96 33.22 -11.47
C ALA A 4 16.19 32.55 -10.81
N ILE A 5 17.16 32.10 -11.59
CA ILE A 5 18.37 31.42 -11.06
C ILE A 5 19.28 32.41 -10.31
N ASN A 6 19.52 33.60 -10.88
CA ASN A 6 20.34 34.62 -10.23
C ASN A 6 19.71 35.13 -8.93
N GLU A 7 18.39 35.18 -8.90
CA GLU A 7 17.60 35.61 -7.76
C GLU A 7 17.64 34.60 -6.61
N ILE A 8 17.55 33.29 -6.92
CA ILE A 8 17.74 32.22 -5.93
C ILE A 8 19.15 32.29 -5.33
N LYS A 9 20.18 32.59 -6.13
CA LYS A 9 21.56 32.75 -5.65
C LYS A 9 21.75 33.95 -4.74
N HIS A 10 20.97 35.02 -4.91
CA HIS A 10 21.11 36.24 -4.12
C HIS A 10 20.40 36.13 -2.75
N SER A 11 19.16 35.62 -2.71
CA SER A 11 18.36 35.51 -1.46
C SER A 11 18.33 34.10 -0.88
N LYS A 12 19.50 33.46 -0.73
CA LYS A 12 19.66 32.02 -0.42
C LYS A 12 18.80 31.54 0.76
N LEU A 13 18.77 32.28 1.87
CA LEU A 13 18.07 31.85 3.09
C LEU A 13 16.55 31.78 2.90
N ARG A 14 15.94 32.76 2.22
CA ARG A 14 14.49 32.77 1.97
C ARG A 14 14.08 31.63 1.05
N TYR A 15 14.85 31.41 -0.02
CA TYR A 15 14.58 30.32 -0.96
C TYR A 15 14.86 28.94 -0.36
N ALA A 16 15.89 28.81 0.48
CA ALA A 16 16.16 27.59 1.24
C ALA A 16 15.00 27.24 2.18
N LEU A 17 14.39 28.23 2.85
CA LEU A 17 13.20 27.99 3.68
C LEU A 17 12.02 27.47 2.85
N VAL A 18 11.75 28.04 1.67
CA VAL A 18 10.68 27.56 0.79
C VAL A 18 10.96 26.13 0.31
N ILE A 19 12.19 25.84 -0.11
CA ILE A 19 12.60 24.48 -0.49
C ILE A 19 12.48 23.52 0.70
N GLY A 20 12.86 23.96 1.91
CA GLY A 20 12.77 23.17 3.13
C GLY A 20 11.33 22.82 3.50
N VAL A 21 10.41 23.78 3.42
CA VAL A 21 8.98 23.52 3.64
C VAL A 21 8.44 22.57 2.57
N MET A 22 8.80 22.78 1.30
CA MET A 22 8.43 21.88 0.20
C MET A 22 8.95 20.47 0.41
N PHE A 23 10.20 20.34 0.86
CA PHE A 23 10.83 19.09 1.21
C PHE A 23 10.05 18.38 2.32
N LEU A 24 9.75 19.04 3.44
CA LEU A 24 9.05 18.42 4.57
C LEU A 24 7.65 17.94 4.17
N ILE A 25 6.89 18.75 3.43
CA ILE A 25 5.54 18.39 3.01
C ILE A 25 5.60 17.23 2.01
N SER A 26 6.48 17.31 1.00
CA SER A 26 6.60 16.23 0.01
C SER A 26 7.10 14.93 0.63
N TYR A 27 8.08 15.00 1.53
CA TYR A 27 8.55 13.84 2.30
C TYR A 27 7.40 13.20 3.07
N LEU A 28 6.60 13.99 3.80
CA LEU A 28 5.45 13.46 4.54
C LEU A 28 4.42 12.81 3.62
N VAL A 29 4.12 13.44 2.48
CA VAL A 29 3.17 12.91 1.49
C VAL A 29 3.66 11.58 0.90
N PHE A 30 4.92 11.50 0.45
CA PHE A 30 5.48 10.26 -0.09
C PHE A 30 5.57 9.17 0.97
N PHE A 31 6.00 9.53 2.18
CA PHE A 31 6.14 8.59 3.28
C PHE A 31 4.80 7.97 3.67
N LEU A 32 3.76 8.80 3.86
CA LEU A 32 2.40 8.33 4.12
C LEU A 32 1.84 7.52 2.95
N SER A 33 2.16 7.89 1.72
CA SER A 33 1.72 7.12 0.54
C SER A 33 2.37 5.73 0.49
N GLY A 34 3.65 5.61 0.85
CA GLY A 34 4.35 4.34 0.92
C GLY A 34 3.82 3.43 2.04
N LEU A 35 3.49 4.01 3.20
CA LEU A 35 2.82 3.29 4.29
C LEU A 35 1.40 2.86 3.93
N ALA A 36 0.62 3.77 3.34
CA ALA A 36 -0.75 3.48 2.91
C ALA A 36 -0.78 2.36 1.89
N TYR A 37 0.13 2.41 0.90
CA TYR A 37 0.27 1.38 -0.11
C TYR A 37 0.75 0.06 0.48
N GLY A 38 1.77 0.08 1.35
CA GLY A 38 2.28 -1.13 2.00
C GLY A 38 1.22 -1.81 2.87
N LEU A 39 0.53 -1.08 3.75
CA LEU A 39 -0.59 -1.62 4.54
C LEU A 39 -1.73 -2.15 3.68
N ALA A 40 -2.10 -1.43 2.61
CA ALA A 40 -3.11 -1.93 1.67
C ALA A 40 -2.64 -3.24 1.02
N GLN A 41 -1.37 -3.33 0.67
CA GLN A 41 -0.80 -4.54 0.07
C GLN A 41 -0.80 -5.71 1.06
N GLU A 42 -0.42 -5.52 2.33
CA GLU A 42 -0.44 -6.57 3.36
C GLU A 42 -1.81 -7.20 3.62
N ASN A 43 -2.89 -6.49 3.33
CA ASN A 43 -4.24 -7.06 3.42
C ASN A 43 -4.51 -8.10 2.32
N ARG A 44 -3.88 -7.97 1.15
CA ARG A 44 -4.22 -8.72 -0.07
C ARG A 44 -3.07 -9.48 -0.72
N MET A 45 -1.85 -9.43 -0.19
CA MET A 45 -0.66 -10.01 -0.85
C MET A 45 -0.86 -11.46 -1.29
N ALA A 46 -1.41 -12.31 -0.42
CA ALA A 46 -1.71 -13.70 -0.76
C ALA A 46 -2.76 -13.81 -1.86
N VAL A 47 -3.78 -12.93 -1.87
CA VAL A 47 -4.86 -12.88 -2.87
C VAL A 47 -4.31 -12.50 -4.25
N ASP A 48 -3.42 -11.49 -4.30
CA ASP A 48 -2.84 -11.00 -5.55
C ASP A 48 -2.02 -12.08 -6.26
N LYS A 49 -1.37 -12.98 -5.50
CA LYS A 49 -0.61 -14.12 -6.05
C LYS A 49 -1.46 -15.13 -6.79
N TRP A 50 -2.73 -15.26 -6.42
CA TRP A 50 -3.61 -16.24 -7.05
C TRP A 50 -3.80 -15.98 -8.54
N LYS A 51 -3.59 -14.73 -9.00
CA LYS A 51 -3.85 -14.29 -10.39
C LYS A 51 -5.23 -14.76 -10.88
N ALA A 52 -6.18 -14.79 -9.95
CA ALA A 52 -7.52 -15.30 -10.17
C ALA A 52 -8.42 -14.22 -10.76
N THR A 53 -9.48 -14.64 -11.44
CA THR A 53 -10.50 -13.71 -11.95
C THR A 53 -11.64 -13.56 -10.96
N ASP A 54 -12.08 -14.69 -10.40
CA ASP A 54 -13.29 -14.78 -9.59
C ASP A 54 -13.08 -15.67 -8.37
N ILE A 55 -13.77 -15.32 -7.29
CA ILE A 55 -13.91 -16.09 -6.06
C ILE A 55 -15.39 -16.33 -5.78
N PHE A 56 -15.72 -17.55 -5.37
CA PHE A 56 -17.05 -17.96 -4.97
C PHE A 56 -17.08 -18.15 -3.46
N LEU A 57 -18.02 -17.46 -2.83
CA LEU A 57 -18.32 -17.57 -1.41
C LEU A 57 -19.74 -18.12 -1.25
N SER A 58 -20.10 -18.61 -0.07
CA SER A 58 -21.49 -18.95 0.25
C SER A 58 -22.36 -17.69 0.15
N GLU A 59 -23.54 -17.79 -0.47
CA GLU A 59 -24.50 -16.66 -0.56
C GLU A 59 -24.88 -16.11 0.82
N LYS A 60 -24.81 -16.95 1.87
CA LYS A 60 -25.13 -16.55 3.25
C LYS A 60 -23.99 -15.82 3.96
N ALA A 61 -22.81 -15.75 3.34
CA ALA A 61 -21.60 -15.21 3.98
C ALA A 61 -21.53 -13.68 3.98
N ASN A 62 -22.46 -13.00 3.30
CA ASN A 62 -22.43 -11.54 3.12
C ASN A 62 -21.06 -11.05 2.61
N ASP A 63 -20.56 -11.66 1.52
CA ASP A 63 -19.24 -11.41 0.92
C ASP A 63 -18.01 -11.68 1.82
N SER A 64 -18.18 -12.22 3.03
CA SER A 64 -17.07 -12.44 3.97
C SER A 64 -16.46 -13.83 3.83
N LEU A 65 -15.15 -13.90 3.54
CA LEU A 65 -14.41 -15.17 3.47
C LEU A 65 -14.48 -15.94 4.80
N ASN A 66 -14.32 -15.23 5.91
CA ASN A 66 -14.26 -15.84 7.24
C ASN A 66 -15.62 -16.44 7.67
N MET A 67 -16.72 -15.88 7.15
CA MET A 67 -18.10 -16.35 7.44
C MET A 67 -18.60 -17.35 6.38
N SER A 68 -17.87 -17.51 5.28
CA SER A 68 -18.24 -18.42 4.22
C SER A 68 -17.91 -19.86 4.60
N MET A 69 -18.90 -20.74 4.43
CA MET A 69 -18.79 -22.17 4.65
C MET A 69 -19.49 -22.87 3.49
N ILE A 70 -18.72 -23.62 2.71
CA ILE A 70 -19.14 -24.30 1.49
C ILE A 70 -18.84 -25.78 1.64
N ASP A 71 -19.87 -26.60 1.56
CA ASP A 71 -19.74 -28.05 1.56
C ASP A 71 -18.97 -28.55 0.33
N SER A 72 -18.22 -29.64 0.50
CA SER A 72 -17.51 -30.33 -0.58
C SER A 72 -18.40 -30.67 -1.79
N ASP A 73 -19.66 -31.05 -1.54
CA ASP A 73 -20.60 -31.43 -2.60
C ASP A 73 -20.92 -30.24 -3.49
N ILE A 74 -21.21 -29.08 -2.90
CA ILE A 74 -21.44 -27.83 -3.64
C ILE A 74 -20.15 -27.41 -4.35
N ALA A 75 -19.00 -27.55 -3.67
CA ALA A 75 -17.73 -27.19 -4.25
C ALA A 75 -17.41 -28.02 -5.50
N SER A 76 -17.72 -29.31 -5.51
CA SER A 76 -17.50 -30.19 -6.68
C SER A 76 -18.32 -29.79 -7.91
N GLN A 77 -19.49 -29.16 -7.73
CA GLN A 77 -20.37 -28.74 -8.82
C GLN A 77 -19.79 -27.57 -9.64
N VAL A 78 -18.81 -26.83 -9.09
CA VAL A 78 -18.16 -25.73 -9.80
C VAL A 78 -17.25 -26.29 -10.89
N LYS A 79 -17.68 -26.13 -12.14
CA LYS A 79 -16.92 -26.52 -13.33
C LYS A 79 -16.18 -25.31 -13.92
N ALA A 80 -14.87 -25.29 -13.76
CA ALA A 80 -13.97 -24.31 -14.36
C ALA A 80 -12.70 -25.01 -14.86
N LYS A 81 -12.04 -24.41 -15.87
CA LYS A 81 -10.80 -24.95 -16.44
C LYS A 81 -9.68 -24.99 -15.40
N GLU A 82 -9.57 -23.93 -14.63
CA GLU A 82 -8.66 -23.80 -13.50
C GLU A 82 -9.46 -23.40 -12.27
N LYS A 83 -9.44 -24.29 -11.27
CA LYS A 83 -10.20 -24.17 -10.04
C LYS A 83 -9.30 -24.56 -8.88
N ALA A 84 -9.48 -23.86 -7.78
CA ALA A 84 -8.85 -24.21 -6.52
C ALA A 84 -9.81 -23.99 -5.36
N VAL A 85 -9.68 -24.79 -4.31
CA VAL A 85 -10.43 -24.62 -3.07
C VAL A 85 -9.55 -23.98 -2.00
N LEU A 86 -10.16 -23.16 -1.15
CA LEU A 86 -9.47 -22.50 -0.06
C LEU A 86 -10.25 -22.71 1.23
N ALA A 87 -9.57 -23.25 2.24
CA ALA A 87 -10.01 -23.17 3.62
C ALA A 87 -9.14 -22.11 4.32
N GLN A 88 -9.78 -21.24 5.10
CA GLN A 88 -9.10 -20.12 5.76
C GLN A 88 -9.59 -19.95 7.20
N THR A 89 -8.65 -19.75 8.11
CA THR A 89 -8.93 -19.34 9.49
C THR A 89 -7.80 -18.49 10.04
N ALA A 90 -8.13 -17.55 10.91
CA ALA A 90 -7.13 -16.91 11.75
C ALA A 90 -6.69 -17.86 12.88
N GLY A 91 -5.49 -17.69 13.38
CA GLY A 91 -4.98 -18.39 14.55
C GLY A 91 -3.81 -17.68 15.20
N ILE A 92 -3.37 -18.23 16.33
CA ILE A 92 -2.20 -17.75 17.07
C ILE A 92 -1.26 -18.93 17.22
N ILE A 93 0.02 -18.71 16.93
CA ILE A 93 1.08 -19.68 17.15
C ILE A 93 2.08 -19.15 18.15
N TYR A 94 2.82 -20.07 18.78
CA TYR A 94 3.99 -19.74 19.57
C TYR A 94 5.13 -20.71 19.29
N ASP A 95 6.36 -20.25 19.52
CA ASP A 95 7.55 -21.08 19.39
C ASP A 95 7.51 -22.24 20.40
N ALA A 96 7.79 -23.47 19.94
CA ALA A 96 7.74 -24.64 20.81
C ALA A 96 8.71 -24.55 22.01
N ASN A 97 9.79 -23.77 21.87
CA ASN A 97 10.83 -23.55 22.88
C ASN A 97 10.65 -22.26 23.69
N ASN A 98 9.75 -21.36 23.27
CA ASN A 98 9.51 -20.09 23.94
C ASN A 98 8.06 -19.63 23.80
N GLU A 99 7.24 -19.90 24.82
CA GLU A 99 5.80 -19.60 24.81
C GLU A 99 5.47 -18.09 24.81
N ASN A 100 6.45 -17.24 25.12
CA ASN A 100 6.28 -15.78 25.05
C ASN A 100 6.40 -15.24 23.61
N LYS A 101 6.97 -16.02 22.68
CA LYS A 101 7.12 -15.65 21.28
C LYS A 101 5.85 -16.01 20.50
N LYS A 102 4.81 -15.19 20.65
CA LYS A 102 3.47 -15.38 20.05
C LYS A 102 3.30 -14.56 18.78
N ASN A 103 2.72 -15.17 17.75
CA ASN A 103 2.46 -14.52 16.46
C ASN A 103 1.04 -14.81 15.97
N ASN A 104 0.35 -13.78 15.49
CA ASN A 104 -0.93 -13.91 14.80
C ASN A 104 -0.69 -14.38 13.38
N VAL A 105 -1.51 -15.33 12.91
CA VAL A 105 -1.35 -15.96 11.60
C VAL A 105 -2.67 -16.17 10.91
N SER A 106 -2.62 -16.25 9.57
CA SER A 106 -3.72 -16.74 8.76
C SER A 106 -3.37 -18.11 8.19
N PHE A 107 -4.10 -19.15 8.55
CA PHE A 107 -3.92 -20.48 7.98
C PHE A 107 -4.67 -20.60 6.67
N PHE A 108 -3.98 -21.00 5.61
CA PHE A 108 -4.57 -21.33 4.32
C PHE A 108 -4.44 -22.84 4.09
N GLY A 109 -5.57 -23.55 4.21
CA GLY A 109 -5.71 -24.94 3.81
C GLY A 109 -5.98 -25.03 2.32
N ILE A 110 -5.07 -25.65 1.58
CA ILE A 110 -5.12 -25.75 0.12
C ILE A 110 -4.73 -27.15 -0.36
N ASN A 111 -4.98 -27.42 -1.63
CA ASN A 111 -4.43 -28.60 -2.32
C ASN A 111 -3.12 -28.20 -3.02
N SER A 112 -2.02 -28.93 -2.77
CA SER A 112 -0.69 -28.63 -3.35
C SER A 112 -0.65 -28.68 -4.88
N ASN A 113 -1.59 -29.39 -5.51
CA ASN A 113 -1.67 -29.55 -6.96
C ASN A 113 -2.47 -28.42 -7.64
N GLU A 114 -3.06 -27.51 -6.86
CA GLU A 114 -3.86 -26.39 -7.37
C GLU A 114 -3.07 -25.09 -7.41
N PHE A 115 -3.52 -24.12 -8.21
CA PHE A 115 -2.78 -22.87 -8.45
C PHE A 115 -2.70 -21.92 -7.25
N LEU A 116 -3.38 -22.21 -6.14
CA LEU A 116 -3.25 -21.47 -4.88
C LEU A 116 -1.99 -21.87 -4.10
N ASN A 117 -1.33 -22.97 -4.48
CA ASN A 117 -0.08 -23.38 -3.88
C ASN A 117 0.99 -22.31 -4.08
N PRO A 118 1.63 -21.79 -3.02
CA PRO A 118 2.66 -20.77 -3.16
C PRO A 118 3.91 -21.31 -3.84
N ASN A 119 4.65 -20.42 -4.50
CA ASN A 119 6.01 -20.71 -4.93
C ASN A 119 6.94 -20.69 -3.71
N VAL A 120 7.48 -21.85 -3.35
CA VAL A 120 8.45 -21.97 -2.26
C VAL A 120 9.79 -21.38 -2.71
N ILE A 121 10.30 -20.41 -1.97
CA ILE A 121 11.58 -19.74 -2.24
C ILE A 121 12.75 -20.38 -1.48
N GLU A 122 12.46 -21.09 -0.38
CA GLU A 122 13.45 -21.74 0.46
C GLU A 122 12.84 -22.99 1.12
N GLY A 123 13.58 -24.10 1.17
CA GLY A 123 13.10 -25.37 1.72
C GLY A 123 12.29 -26.17 0.71
N ARG A 124 11.14 -26.73 1.15
CA ARG A 124 10.26 -27.54 0.31
C ARG A 124 8.79 -27.30 0.62
N ASP A 125 7.92 -27.78 -0.25
CA ASP A 125 6.48 -27.78 -0.03
C ASP A 125 6.05 -28.79 1.05
N PHE A 126 4.87 -28.57 1.63
CA PHE A 126 4.24 -29.49 2.59
C PHE A 126 3.76 -30.75 1.87
N LYS A 127 4.09 -31.91 2.43
CA LYS A 127 3.71 -33.23 1.89
C LYS A 127 2.95 -34.06 2.90
N ASN A 128 3.36 -33.96 4.17
CA ASN A 128 2.78 -34.73 5.26
C ASN A 128 1.87 -33.85 6.12
N LYS A 129 1.02 -34.49 6.90
CA LYS A 129 0.21 -33.84 7.94
C LYS A 129 1.10 -33.12 8.96
N GLY A 130 0.72 -31.92 9.36
CA GLY A 130 1.45 -31.10 10.34
C GLY A 130 2.63 -30.30 9.75
N GLU A 131 2.84 -30.35 8.44
CA GLU A 131 3.84 -29.52 7.76
C GLU A 131 3.20 -28.22 7.24
N VAL A 132 3.95 -27.12 7.31
CA VAL A 132 3.53 -25.80 6.83
C VAL A 132 4.61 -25.11 6.01
N VAL A 133 4.17 -24.34 5.02
CA VAL A 133 5.00 -23.36 4.30
C VAL A 133 4.62 -21.97 4.81
N ALA A 134 5.61 -21.24 5.33
CA ALA A 134 5.40 -19.97 6.01
C ALA A 134 5.76 -18.77 5.13
N ASP A 135 5.14 -17.60 5.37
CA ASP A 135 5.65 -16.34 4.81
C ASP A 135 7.09 -16.08 5.29
N ILE A 136 7.91 -15.46 4.44
CA ILE A 136 9.31 -15.17 4.73
C ILE A 136 9.48 -14.23 5.94
N SER A 137 8.45 -13.46 6.33
CA SER A 137 8.48 -12.66 7.55
C SER A 137 8.73 -13.52 8.80
N PHE A 138 8.35 -14.80 8.80
CA PHE A 138 8.71 -15.74 9.88
C PHE A 138 10.21 -15.84 10.09
N LYS A 139 10.98 -15.85 9.01
CA LYS A 139 12.45 -15.90 9.08
C LYS A 139 13.03 -14.53 9.42
N ASN A 140 12.61 -13.49 8.72
CA ASN A 140 13.28 -12.19 8.79
C ASN A 140 12.84 -11.31 9.98
N GLN A 141 11.58 -11.39 10.39
CA GLN A 141 11.03 -10.57 11.48
C GLN A 141 10.94 -11.34 12.80
N TYR A 142 10.73 -12.66 12.72
CA TYR A 142 10.47 -13.50 13.88
C TYR A 142 11.55 -14.56 14.12
N ASP A 143 12.68 -14.55 13.41
CA ASP A 143 13.84 -15.42 13.63
C ASP A 143 13.55 -16.94 13.61
N TYR A 144 12.52 -17.39 12.88
CA TYR A 144 12.28 -18.82 12.66
C TYR A 144 13.17 -19.37 11.55
N LYS A 145 13.45 -20.67 11.63
CA LYS A 145 14.28 -21.42 10.67
C LYS A 145 13.51 -22.60 10.10
N LEU A 146 14.03 -23.13 9.00
CA LEU A 146 13.55 -24.39 8.45
C LEU A 146 13.70 -25.51 9.49
N GLY A 147 12.65 -26.31 9.65
CA GLY A 147 12.58 -27.39 10.63
C GLY A 147 12.10 -26.97 12.02
N ASP A 148 11.90 -25.66 12.27
CA ASP A 148 11.38 -25.19 13.55
C ASP A 148 9.95 -25.70 13.78
N LYS A 149 9.67 -25.97 15.05
CA LYS A 149 8.37 -26.41 15.53
C LYS A 149 7.62 -25.24 16.15
N ILE A 150 6.41 -25.03 15.68
CA ILE A 150 5.47 -24.04 16.20
C ILE A 150 4.27 -24.76 16.82
N LYS A 151 3.72 -24.20 17.89
CA LYS A 151 2.53 -24.74 18.57
C LYS A 151 1.35 -23.84 18.36
N LEU A 152 0.18 -24.43 18.12
CA LEU A 152 -1.09 -23.70 18.10
C LEU A 152 -1.50 -23.29 19.51
N ALA A 153 -1.88 -22.04 19.72
CA ALA A 153 -2.36 -21.55 21.01
C ALA A 153 -3.71 -22.16 21.44
N THR A 154 -4.49 -22.68 20.50
CA THR A 154 -5.84 -23.21 20.75
C THR A 154 -5.83 -24.62 21.32
N ASN A 155 -4.92 -25.49 20.87
CA ASN A 155 -4.92 -26.92 21.17
C ASN A 155 -3.52 -27.52 21.36
N ASN A 156 -2.47 -26.70 21.39
CA ASN A 156 -1.06 -27.08 21.54
C ASN A 156 -0.53 -28.06 20.47
N GLU A 157 -1.22 -28.20 19.34
CA GLU A 157 -0.75 -29.04 18.25
C GLU A 157 0.53 -28.45 17.65
N VAL A 158 1.45 -29.35 17.34
CA VAL A 158 2.77 -29.01 16.82
C VAL A 158 2.75 -29.07 15.30
N LEU A 159 3.13 -27.97 14.67
CA LEU A 159 3.37 -27.87 13.24
C LEU A 159 4.85 -27.64 12.97
N THR A 160 5.35 -28.13 11.84
CA THR A 160 6.75 -27.99 11.42
C THR A 160 6.86 -27.10 10.20
N ILE A 161 7.71 -26.07 10.27
CA ILE A 161 8.00 -25.19 9.13
C ILE A 161 8.94 -25.94 8.18
N VAL A 162 8.47 -26.28 6.98
CA VAL A 162 9.25 -27.04 5.98
C VAL A 162 9.69 -26.20 4.79
N GLY A 163 9.14 -25.00 4.64
CA GLY A 163 9.48 -24.07 3.57
C GLY A 163 9.06 -22.65 3.86
N PHE A 164 9.63 -21.71 3.11
CA PHE A 164 9.24 -20.31 3.11
C PHE A 164 8.77 -19.87 1.72
N THR A 165 7.78 -18.98 1.67
CA THR A 165 7.30 -18.25 0.49
C THR A 165 7.41 -16.76 0.74
N ASP A 166 7.62 -15.97 -0.30
CA ASP A 166 7.51 -14.51 -0.21
C ASP A 166 6.04 -14.03 -0.24
N ASN A 167 5.80 -12.74 0.01
CA ASN A 167 4.57 -12.02 -0.35
C ASN A 167 3.27 -12.76 0.01
N ALA A 168 3.19 -13.31 1.22
CA ALA A 168 2.09 -14.10 1.72
C ALA A 168 1.56 -13.53 3.03
N LYS A 169 0.92 -12.35 2.95
CA LYS A 169 0.09 -11.81 4.03
C LYS A 169 -1.37 -11.71 3.58
N PHE A 170 -2.28 -11.90 4.53
CA PHE A 170 -3.72 -11.78 4.35
C PHE A 170 -4.33 -11.12 5.59
N ASN A 171 -5.09 -10.04 5.40
CA ASN A 171 -5.57 -9.19 6.50
C ASN A 171 -4.43 -8.84 7.50
N ILE A 172 -3.27 -8.42 6.98
CA ILE A 172 -2.09 -7.97 7.75
C ILE A 172 -1.37 -9.10 8.52
N SER A 173 -1.93 -10.31 8.53
CA SER A 173 -1.29 -11.47 9.18
C SER A 173 -0.49 -12.29 8.17
N PRO A 174 0.73 -12.76 8.53
CA PRO A 174 1.47 -13.67 7.67
C PRO A 174 0.73 -15.00 7.54
N VAL A 175 0.77 -15.55 6.33
CA VAL A 175 0.05 -16.77 5.97
C VAL A 175 0.92 -17.99 6.25
N LEU A 176 0.31 -19.02 6.83
CA LEU A 176 0.84 -20.38 6.91
C LEU A 176 0.02 -21.26 5.96
N TYR A 177 0.63 -21.71 4.88
CA TYR A 177 0.02 -22.64 3.93
C TYR A 177 0.17 -24.07 4.45
N THR A 178 -0.89 -24.84 4.32
CA THR A 178 -0.91 -26.23 4.77
C THR A 178 -1.90 -27.05 3.96
N SER A 179 -1.85 -28.37 4.14
CA SER A 179 -2.82 -29.29 3.56
C SER A 179 -4.20 -29.10 4.18
N LEU A 180 -5.26 -29.39 3.43
CA LEU A 180 -6.63 -29.37 3.96
C LEU A 180 -6.81 -30.27 5.19
N GLU A 181 -6.10 -31.40 5.27
CA GLU A 181 -6.15 -32.29 6.43
C GLU A 181 -5.57 -31.64 7.69
N THR A 182 -4.41 -30.98 7.56
CA THR A 182 -3.80 -30.25 8.68
C THR A 182 -4.65 -29.04 9.07
N PHE A 183 -5.25 -28.37 8.09
CA PHE A 183 -6.18 -27.27 8.35
C PHE A 183 -7.41 -27.70 9.17
N GLN A 184 -7.99 -28.87 8.88
CA GLN A 184 -9.10 -29.40 9.66
C GLN A 184 -8.68 -29.64 11.12
N GLN A 185 -7.48 -30.17 11.32
CA GLN A 185 -6.89 -30.36 12.64
C GLN A 185 -6.72 -29.03 13.39
N ILE A 186 -6.19 -27.99 12.72
CA ILE A 186 -6.04 -26.65 13.28
C ILE A 186 -7.40 -26.06 13.73
N ARG A 187 -8.44 -26.24 12.92
CA ARG A 187 -9.75 -25.60 13.15
C ARG A 187 -10.62 -26.35 14.17
N TYR A 188 -10.58 -27.68 14.19
CA TYR A 188 -11.49 -28.52 14.98
C TYR A 188 -10.78 -29.33 16.08
N GLY A 189 -9.45 -29.39 16.06
CA GLY A 189 -8.63 -30.23 16.94
C GLY A 189 -8.56 -31.69 16.49
N SER A 190 -7.51 -32.40 16.93
CA SER A 190 -7.30 -33.83 16.64
C SER A 190 -8.31 -34.79 17.29
N ASN A 191 -8.95 -34.38 18.39
CA ASN A 191 -9.77 -35.25 19.24
C ASN A 191 -11.28 -35.13 19.00
N SER A 192 -11.70 -34.49 17.91
CA SER A 192 -13.12 -34.44 17.58
C SER A 192 -13.56 -35.82 17.04
N ASN A 193 -14.31 -36.58 17.83
CA ASN A 193 -15.17 -37.68 17.32
C ASN A 193 -16.18 -37.18 16.24
N PHE A 194 -16.28 -35.86 16.11
CA PHE A 194 -16.85 -35.18 14.97
C PHE A 194 -15.84 -35.26 13.80
N GLN A 195 -16.16 -36.02 12.75
CA GLN A 195 -15.55 -35.82 11.43
C GLN A 195 -16.41 -34.77 10.71
N PRO A 196 -16.12 -33.46 10.84
CA PRO A 196 -16.85 -32.47 10.07
C PRO A 196 -16.67 -32.79 8.59
N LYS A 197 -17.77 -32.82 7.87
CA LYS A 197 -17.75 -32.85 6.41
C LYS A 197 -16.80 -31.76 5.92
N THR A 198 -15.93 -32.08 4.97
CA THR A 198 -14.93 -31.13 4.46
C THR A 198 -15.62 -29.87 3.96
N THR A 199 -15.41 -28.76 4.66
CA THR A 199 -15.95 -27.46 4.28
C THR A 199 -14.84 -26.51 3.88
N TYR A 200 -15.08 -25.75 2.82
CA TYR A 200 -14.20 -24.73 2.31
C TYR A 200 -14.76 -23.35 2.63
N ASN A 201 -13.89 -22.34 2.71
CA ASN A 201 -14.30 -20.96 2.82
C ASN A 201 -14.56 -20.36 1.43
N ALA A 202 -13.80 -20.78 0.42
CA ALA A 202 -13.93 -20.25 -0.92
C ALA A 202 -13.56 -21.25 -2.02
N ILE A 203 -14.01 -20.93 -3.22
CA ILE A 203 -13.57 -21.58 -4.46
C ILE A 203 -13.05 -20.47 -5.36
N VAL A 204 -11.81 -20.59 -5.80
CA VAL A 204 -11.12 -19.59 -6.61
C VAL A 204 -10.98 -20.13 -8.02
N THR A 205 -11.20 -19.30 -9.03
CA THR A 205 -11.12 -19.71 -10.43
C THR A 205 -10.34 -18.71 -11.27
N ARG A 206 -9.72 -19.21 -12.34
CA ARG A 206 -9.11 -18.40 -13.40
C ARG A 206 -9.88 -18.57 -14.69
N GLY A 207 -10.30 -17.45 -15.27
CA GLY A 207 -11.00 -17.40 -16.56
C GLY A 207 -12.51 -17.47 -16.45
N LYS A 208 -13.18 -17.70 -17.59
CA LYS A 208 -14.64 -17.73 -17.66
C LYS A 208 -15.18 -19.06 -17.13
N ILE A 209 -16.16 -18.97 -16.25
CA ILE A 209 -16.95 -20.13 -15.82
C ILE A 209 -18.07 -20.43 -16.83
N SER A 210 -18.46 -21.70 -16.93
CA SER A 210 -19.56 -22.12 -17.81
C SER A 210 -20.93 -21.92 -17.16
N GLN A 211 -21.02 -22.06 -15.83
CA GLN A 211 -22.28 -21.91 -15.09
C GLN A 211 -21.98 -21.56 -13.63
N GLN A 212 -22.77 -20.66 -13.04
CA GLN A 212 -22.73 -20.38 -11.61
C GLN A 212 -23.57 -21.41 -10.85
N PRO A 213 -22.99 -22.16 -9.90
CA PRO A 213 -23.74 -23.07 -9.04
C PRO A 213 -24.68 -22.31 -8.10
N LYS A 214 -25.82 -22.91 -7.75
CA LYS A 214 -26.77 -22.35 -6.77
C LYS A 214 -26.16 -22.35 -5.36
N GLY A 215 -26.44 -21.33 -4.57
CA GLY A 215 -25.96 -21.22 -3.19
C GLY A 215 -24.57 -20.62 -3.05
N LEU A 216 -23.96 -20.21 -4.17
CA LEU A 216 -22.67 -19.54 -4.21
C LEU A 216 -22.81 -18.15 -4.82
N GLN A 217 -22.25 -17.16 -4.13
CA GLN A 217 -22.10 -15.79 -4.60
C GLN A 217 -20.76 -15.65 -5.31
N LYS A 218 -20.82 -15.26 -6.59
CA LYS A 218 -19.65 -14.92 -7.39
C LYS A 218 -19.21 -13.48 -7.12
N LEU A 219 -17.93 -13.30 -6.80
CA LEU A 219 -17.26 -12.00 -6.72
C LEU A 219 -16.04 -11.98 -7.64
N SER A 220 -15.80 -10.85 -8.30
CA SER A 220 -14.48 -10.61 -8.90
C SER A 220 -13.44 -10.43 -7.80
N ILE A 221 -12.18 -10.76 -8.07
CA ILE A 221 -11.11 -10.59 -7.06
C ILE A 221 -11.00 -9.14 -6.58
N SER A 222 -11.17 -8.15 -7.47
CA SER A 222 -11.18 -6.73 -7.06
C SER A 222 -12.29 -6.43 -6.06
N LYS A 223 -13.53 -6.88 -6.33
CA LYS A 223 -14.66 -6.65 -5.43
C LYS A 223 -14.48 -7.39 -4.10
N PHE A 224 -13.88 -8.58 -4.13
CA PHE A 224 -13.53 -9.33 -2.94
C PHE A 224 -12.51 -8.57 -2.07
N ILE A 225 -11.45 -8.02 -2.68
CA ILE A 225 -10.45 -7.20 -1.99
C ILE A 225 -11.12 -5.97 -1.34
N ASP A 226 -11.99 -5.27 -2.06
CA ASP A 226 -12.72 -4.11 -1.53
C ASP A 226 -13.62 -4.46 -0.33
N LYS A 227 -14.07 -5.72 -0.26
CA LYS A 227 -14.90 -6.27 0.81
C LYS A 227 -14.10 -6.86 1.97
N LEU A 228 -12.77 -6.92 1.90
CA LEU A 228 -11.97 -7.32 3.05
C LEU A 228 -12.23 -6.36 4.23
N PRO A 229 -12.40 -6.89 5.46
CA PRO A 229 -12.72 -6.07 6.62
C PRO A 229 -11.73 -4.90 6.79
N GLY A 230 -12.24 -3.68 6.81
CA GLY A 230 -11.44 -2.46 7.01
C GLY A 230 -10.64 -1.98 5.80
N TYR A 231 -10.43 -2.79 4.75
CA TYR A 231 -9.57 -2.44 3.61
C TYR A 231 -10.00 -1.14 2.92
N SER A 232 -11.26 -1.08 2.46
CA SER A 232 -11.78 0.10 1.78
C SER A 232 -11.76 1.36 2.67
N ALA A 233 -12.12 1.22 3.95
CA ALA A 233 -12.09 2.33 4.90
C ALA A 233 -10.67 2.86 5.12
N GLN A 234 -9.68 1.95 5.20
CA GLN A 234 -8.26 2.29 5.32
C GLN A 234 -7.76 3.03 4.08
N VAL A 235 -8.00 2.49 2.88
CA VAL A 235 -7.56 3.10 1.62
C VAL A 235 -8.19 4.50 1.44
N LEU A 236 -9.49 4.64 1.72
CA LEU A 236 -10.17 5.93 1.66
C LEU A 236 -9.59 6.94 2.65
N THR A 237 -9.36 6.52 3.90
CA THR A 237 -8.85 7.41 4.96
C THR A 237 -7.46 7.93 4.62
N PHE A 238 -6.53 7.05 4.23
CA PHE A 238 -5.20 7.47 3.79
C PHE A 238 -5.27 8.34 2.53
N GLY A 239 -6.15 8.00 1.58
CA GLY A 239 -6.40 8.82 0.40
C GLY A 239 -6.82 10.25 0.74
N PHE A 240 -7.76 10.42 1.67
CA PHE A 240 -8.15 11.74 2.16
C PHE A 240 -7.01 12.47 2.86
N MET A 241 -6.24 11.81 3.74
CA MET A 241 -5.08 12.42 4.40
C MET A 241 -4.04 12.93 3.40
N ILE A 242 -3.68 12.11 2.40
CA ILE A 242 -2.76 12.46 1.33
C ILE A 242 -3.31 13.63 0.52
N GLY A 243 -4.59 13.58 0.14
CA GLY A 243 -5.26 14.67 -0.58
C GLY A 243 -5.24 16.00 0.18
N PHE A 244 -5.55 15.98 1.48
CA PHE A 244 -5.47 17.17 2.32
C PHE A 244 -4.05 17.72 2.42
N LEU A 245 -3.04 16.88 2.56
CA LEU A 245 -1.65 17.32 2.59
C LEU A 245 -1.23 18.00 1.29
N VAL A 246 -1.67 17.49 0.14
CA VAL A 246 -1.41 18.14 -1.16
C VAL A 246 -2.10 19.51 -1.24
N VAL A 247 -3.35 19.63 -0.76
CA VAL A 247 -4.06 20.92 -0.72
C VAL A 247 -3.37 21.91 0.22
N ILE A 248 -2.95 21.46 1.41
CA ILE A 248 -2.19 22.29 2.35
C ILE A 248 -0.88 22.75 1.72
N ALA A 249 -0.17 21.84 1.01
CA ALA A 249 1.03 22.19 0.25
C ALA A 249 0.75 23.32 -0.74
N ALA A 250 -0.34 23.23 -1.51
CA ALA A 250 -0.77 24.25 -2.47
C ALA A 250 -0.87 25.62 -1.84
N VAL A 251 -1.59 25.71 -0.72
CA VAL A 251 -1.89 26.95 -0.03
C VAL A 251 -0.62 27.55 0.55
N VAL A 252 0.19 26.73 1.22
CA VAL A 252 1.46 27.16 1.81
C VAL A 252 2.39 27.72 0.73
N ILE A 253 2.54 27.02 -0.39
CA ILE A 253 3.33 27.49 -1.54
C ILE A 253 2.77 28.80 -2.09
N GLY A 254 1.46 28.87 -2.30
CA GLY A 254 0.79 30.07 -2.79
C GLY A 254 1.09 31.29 -1.91
N ILE A 255 0.99 31.13 -0.59
CA ILE A 255 1.31 32.18 0.40
C ILE A 255 2.79 32.56 0.31
N PHE A 256 3.72 31.60 0.28
CA PHE A 256 5.15 31.90 0.18
C PHE A 256 5.51 32.65 -1.09
N ILE A 257 5.00 32.20 -2.25
CA ILE A 257 5.24 32.86 -3.53
C ILE A 257 4.60 34.25 -3.55
N TYR A 258 3.42 34.41 -2.95
CA TYR A 258 2.77 35.71 -2.80
C TYR A 258 3.62 36.68 -1.97
N VAL A 259 4.09 36.25 -0.79
CA VAL A 259 4.96 37.05 0.09
C VAL A 259 6.26 37.40 -0.62
N LEU A 260 6.91 36.44 -1.29
CA LEU A 260 8.14 36.69 -2.06
C LEU A 260 7.93 37.70 -3.19
N THR A 261 6.77 37.66 -3.83
CA THR A 261 6.42 38.60 -4.91
C THR A 261 6.16 40.00 -4.37
N MET A 262 5.44 40.12 -3.25
CA MET A 262 5.17 41.40 -2.60
C MET A 262 6.44 42.06 -2.06
N GLN A 263 7.38 41.28 -1.51
CA GLN A 263 8.68 41.78 -1.08
C GLN A 263 9.55 42.33 -2.23
N LYS A 264 9.18 42.06 -3.48
CA LYS A 264 9.93 42.45 -4.68
C LYS A 264 9.18 43.43 -5.57
N ILE A 265 8.12 44.04 -5.04
CA ILE A 265 7.27 44.95 -5.81
C ILE A 265 8.07 46.12 -6.40
N ALA A 266 9.02 46.66 -5.64
CA ALA A 266 9.89 47.76 -6.09
C ALA A 266 10.81 47.32 -7.24
N ILE A 267 11.41 46.13 -7.14
CA ILE A 267 12.27 45.57 -8.20
C ILE A 267 11.46 45.37 -9.49
N PHE A 268 10.25 44.79 -9.38
CA PHE A 268 9.37 44.62 -10.53
C PHE A 268 8.85 45.97 -11.07
N GLY A 269 8.67 46.97 -10.22
CA GLY A 269 8.35 48.35 -10.60
C GLY A 269 9.44 48.95 -11.49
N VAL A 270 10.70 48.89 -11.07
CA VAL A 270 11.85 49.35 -11.86
C VAL A 270 11.96 48.60 -13.18
N MET A 271 11.81 47.27 -13.17
CA MET A 271 11.82 46.46 -14.39
C MET A 271 10.74 46.87 -15.39
N LYS A 272 9.51 47.14 -14.90
CA LYS A 272 8.43 47.63 -15.75
C LYS A 272 8.69 49.04 -16.26
N ALA A 273 9.25 49.93 -15.44
CA ALA A 273 9.64 51.28 -15.87
C ALA A 273 10.71 51.25 -16.97
N GLN A 274 11.58 50.24 -16.96
CA GLN A 274 12.58 49.97 -18.01
C GLN A 274 11.99 49.27 -19.25
N GLY A 275 10.67 49.08 -19.32
CA GLY A 275 9.98 48.51 -20.49
C GLY A 275 9.81 46.97 -20.48
N ILE A 276 10.17 46.28 -19.39
CA ILE A 276 9.98 44.82 -19.29
C ILE A 276 8.48 44.50 -19.10
N SER A 277 7.93 43.70 -20.01
CA SER A 277 6.51 43.34 -19.97
C SER A 277 6.12 42.55 -18.71
N SER A 278 4.92 42.82 -18.18
CA SER A 278 4.33 42.04 -17.08
C SER A 278 4.31 40.54 -17.36
N ARG A 279 4.07 40.14 -18.61
CA ARG A 279 4.05 38.73 -19.03
C ARG A 279 5.40 38.05 -18.84
N PHE A 280 6.50 38.76 -19.12
CA PHE A 280 7.85 38.24 -18.92
C PHE A 280 8.15 38.05 -17.43
N ILE A 281 7.79 39.02 -16.60
CA ILE A 281 7.95 38.93 -15.13
C ILE A 281 7.12 37.77 -14.58
N SER A 282 5.86 37.63 -14.99
CA SER A 282 4.99 36.51 -14.58
C SER A 282 5.56 35.15 -14.97
N LYS A 283 6.07 34.99 -16.19
CA LYS A 283 6.74 33.74 -16.61
C LYS A 283 7.99 33.46 -15.78
N SER A 284 8.72 34.49 -15.38
CA SER A 284 9.89 34.33 -14.50
C SER A 284 9.49 33.79 -13.13
N VAL A 285 8.42 34.32 -12.53
CA VAL A 285 7.91 33.85 -11.23
C VAL A 285 7.39 32.42 -11.32
N ILE A 286 6.63 32.07 -12.38
CA ILE A 286 6.18 30.68 -12.59
C ILE A 286 7.38 29.73 -12.74
N ALA A 287 8.39 30.10 -13.52
CA ALA A 287 9.60 29.30 -13.68
C ALA A 287 10.37 29.14 -12.37
N GLN A 288 10.42 30.19 -11.54
CA GLN A 288 11.01 30.14 -10.21
C GLN A 288 10.24 29.18 -9.31
N THR A 289 8.91 29.28 -9.26
CA THR A 289 8.08 28.36 -8.49
C THR A 289 8.29 26.92 -8.92
N PHE A 290 8.36 26.66 -10.23
CA PHE A 290 8.65 25.33 -10.74
C PHE A 290 9.98 24.79 -10.23
N ILE A 291 11.06 25.59 -10.28
CA ILE A 291 12.38 25.18 -9.79
C ILE A 291 12.31 24.86 -8.29
N LEU A 292 11.68 25.71 -7.48
CA LEU A 292 11.56 25.50 -6.03
C LEU A 292 10.72 24.25 -5.70
N ALA A 293 9.59 24.09 -6.38
CA ALA A 293 8.70 22.95 -6.19
C ALA A 293 9.38 21.65 -6.61
N PHE A 294 9.99 21.61 -7.80
CA PHE A 294 10.71 20.45 -8.30
C PHE A 294 11.86 20.06 -7.35
N SER A 295 12.64 21.04 -6.89
CA SER A 295 13.78 20.77 -5.99
C SER A 295 13.31 20.22 -4.65
N GLY A 296 12.31 20.84 -4.02
CA GLY A 296 11.76 20.36 -2.75
C GLY A 296 11.12 18.97 -2.87
N VAL A 297 10.31 18.73 -3.90
CA VAL A 297 9.68 17.43 -4.16
C VAL A 297 10.71 16.35 -4.47
N LEU A 298 11.75 16.67 -5.25
CA LEU A 298 12.82 15.72 -5.56
C LEU A 298 13.60 15.33 -4.30
N ILE A 299 13.99 16.31 -3.47
CA ILE A 299 14.68 16.04 -2.20
C ILE A 299 13.77 15.23 -1.26
N GLY A 300 12.48 15.54 -1.20
CA GLY A 300 11.51 14.80 -0.39
C GLY A 300 11.39 13.34 -0.84
N LEU A 301 11.27 13.11 -2.14
CA LEU A 301 11.24 11.76 -2.72
C LEU A 301 12.52 10.99 -2.42
N LEU A 302 13.69 11.59 -2.63
CA LEU A 302 14.97 10.96 -2.34
C LEU A 302 15.12 10.62 -0.86
N ALA A 303 14.69 11.52 0.03
CA ALA A 303 14.68 11.26 1.46
C ALA A 303 13.73 10.12 1.82
N THR A 304 12.53 10.06 1.24
CA THR A 304 11.60 8.95 1.48
C THR A 304 12.17 7.61 1.00
N LEU A 305 12.81 7.58 -0.18
CA LEU A 305 13.48 6.38 -0.68
C LEU A 305 14.67 6.00 0.19
N GLY A 306 15.44 6.98 0.69
CA GLY A 306 16.53 6.75 1.64
C GLY A 306 16.03 6.19 2.97
N SER A 307 14.94 6.73 3.51
CA SER A 307 14.30 6.22 4.72
C SER A 307 13.84 4.77 4.55
N ALA A 308 13.29 4.43 3.38
CA ALA A 308 12.84 3.07 3.08
C ALA A 308 13.94 2.00 3.23
N LEU A 309 15.21 2.37 3.05
CA LEU A 309 16.36 1.45 3.20
C LEU A 309 16.71 1.15 4.66
N ILE A 310 16.27 2.01 5.60
CA ILE A 310 16.63 1.94 7.02
C ILE A 310 15.44 1.42 7.85
N LEU A 311 14.23 1.42 7.29
CA LEU A 311 13.04 0.97 8.00
C LEU A 311 13.13 -0.52 8.37
N PRO A 312 12.74 -0.90 9.60
CA PRO A 312 12.55 -2.30 9.96
C PRO A 312 11.51 -2.96 9.06
N GLU A 313 11.66 -4.27 8.78
CA GLU A 313 10.69 -5.03 7.98
C GLU A 313 9.27 -5.07 8.59
N ALA A 314 9.16 -4.82 9.90
CA ALA A 314 7.88 -4.71 10.60
C ALA A 314 7.08 -3.46 10.18
N VAL A 315 7.73 -2.44 9.59
CA VAL A 315 7.05 -1.24 9.11
C VAL A 315 6.49 -1.54 7.72
N PRO A 316 5.17 -1.46 7.51
CA PRO A 316 4.49 -1.84 6.27
C PRO A 316 4.66 -0.76 5.21
N PHE A 317 5.90 -0.51 4.79
CA PHE A 317 6.27 0.47 3.80
C PHE A 317 6.59 -0.22 2.47
N GLN A 318 5.88 0.16 1.41
CA GLN A 318 6.19 -0.33 0.07
C GLN A 318 6.24 0.82 -0.93
N THR A 319 7.18 0.73 -1.87
CA THR A 319 7.33 1.71 -2.94
C THR A 319 6.51 1.31 -4.15
N ASN A 320 5.72 2.26 -4.66
CA ASN A 320 5.05 2.12 -5.94
C ASN A 320 5.44 3.33 -6.80
N LEU A 321 6.31 3.08 -7.79
CA LEU A 321 6.88 4.14 -8.64
C LEU A 321 5.82 4.91 -9.42
N LEU A 322 4.74 4.24 -9.83
CA LEU A 322 3.65 4.89 -10.55
C LEU A 322 2.89 5.84 -9.62
N PHE A 323 2.54 5.39 -8.41
CA PHE A 323 1.90 6.24 -7.40
C PHE A 323 2.78 7.44 -7.03
N PHE A 324 4.06 7.22 -6.79
CA PHE A 324 5.00 8.30 -6.49
C PHE A 324 5.10 9.27 -7.67
N GLY A 325 5.18 8.79 -8.91
CA GLY A 325 5.19 9.64 -10.10
C GLY A 325 3.93 10.51 -10.24
N VAL A 326 2.74 9.94 -9.98
CA VAL A 326 1.47 10.69 -9.98
C VAL A 326 1.47 11.77 -8.90
N ILE A 327 1.92 11.46 -7.68
CA ILE A 327 2.01 12.41 -6.57
C ILE A 327 3.02 13.52 -6.88
N THR A 328 4.19 13.19 -7.43
CA THR A 328 5.19 14.17 -7.87
C THR A 328 4.59 15.16 -8.87
N LEU A 329 3.90 14.65 -9.90
CA LEU A 329 3.25 15.49 -10.90
C LEU A 329 2.17 16.37 -10.27
N LEU A 330 1.31 15.78 -9.43
CA LEU A 330 0.24 16.49 -8.74
C LEU A 330 0.79 17.65 -7.90
N MET A 331 1.81 17.40 -7.08
CA MET A 331 2.47 18.40 -6.25
C MET A 331 3.04 19.56 -7.08
N ILE A 332 3.68 19.27 -8.21
CA ILE A 332 4.25 20.29 -9.11
C ILE A 332 3.12 21.12 -9.74
N VAL A 333 2.07 20.49 -10.27
CA VAL A 333 0.93 21.18 -10.88
C VAL A 333 0.28 22.11 -9.87
N VAL A 334 0.03 21.61 -8.66
CA VAL A 334 -0.59 22.34 -7.58
C VAL A 334 0.28 23.52 -7.11
N ALA A 335 1.60 23.35 -7.05
CA ALA A 335 2.54 24.44 -6.76
C ALA A 335 2.46 25.57 -7.81
N ILE A 336 2.41 25.21 -9.10
CA ILE A 336 2.29 26.17 -10.20
C ILE A 336 0.96 26.91 -10.13
N VAL A 337 -0.15 26.19 -9.87
CA VAL A 337 -1.47 26.80 -9.66
C VAL A 337 -1.45 27.78 -8.49
N GLY A 338 -0.80 27.42 -7.38
CA GLY A 338 -0.58 28.32 -6.24
C GLY A 338 0.14 29.61 -6.63
N ALA A 339 1.15 29.53 -7.51
CA ALA A 339 1.86 30.71 -8.00
C ALA A 339 1.03 31.61 -8.93
N LEU A 340 0.02 31.08 -9.63
CA LEU A 340 -0.86 31.91 -10.46
C LEU A 340 -1.63 32.95 -9.64
N PHE A 341 -1.94 32.67 -8.37
CA PHE A 341 -2.52 33.66 -7.47
C PHE A 341 -1.59 34.86 -7.26
N SER A 342 -0.30 34.61 -7.14
CA SER A 342 0.72 35.64 -6.97
C SER A 342 0.97 36.45 -8.26
N VAL A 343 0.82 35.83 -9.43
CA VAL A 343 0.93 36.51 -10.73
C VAL A 343 -0.04 37.70 -10.84
N ARG A 344 -1.25 37.60 -10.26
CA ARG A 344 -2.21 38.72 -10.25
C ARG A 344 -1.64 39.97 -9.55
N ALA A 345 -0.87 39.80 -8.49
CA ALA A 345 -0.21 40.90 -7.80
C ALA A 345 0.79 41.60 -8.72
N ILE A 346 1.58 40.83 -9.50
CA ILE A 346 2.58 41.34 -10.45
C ILE A 346 1.94 42.19 -11.55
N VAL A 347 0.85 41.71 -12.13
CA VAL A 347 0.18 42.41 -13.25
C VAL A 347 -0.32 43.78 -12.79
N LYS A 348 -0.84 43.87 -11.55
CA LYS A 348 -1.40 45.10 -10.97
C LYS A 348 -0.36 46.09 -10.42
N ILE A 349 0.93 45.79 -10.46
CA ILE A 349 1.99 46.72 -10.01
C ILE A 349 2.00 47.96 -10.91
N ASP A 350 1.77 49.12 -10.31
CA ASP A 350 1.97 50.46 -10.88
C ASP A 350 3.43 50.89 -10.64
N PRO A 351 4.25 51.08 -11.70
CA PRO A 351 5.67 51.45 -11.54
C PRO A 351 5.89 52.73 -10.75
N LEU A 352 5.01 53.74 -10.88
CA LEU A 352 5.17 55.02 -10.19
C LEU A 352 4.98 54.84 -8.68
N LYS A 353 3.94 54.11 -8.27
CA LYS A 353 3.69 53.81 -6.85
C LYS A 353 4.70 52.83 -6.24
N ALA A 354 5.30 51.98 -7.07
CA ALA A 354 6.20 50.93 -6.60
C ALA A 354 7.63 51.43 -6.35
N ILE A 355 8.05 52.51 -7.03
CA ILE A 355 9.41 53.07 -6.93
C ILE A 355 9.47 54.23 -5.93
N GLY A 356 8.36 54.94 -5.71
CA GLY A 356 8.26 56.12 -4.85
C GLY A 356 7.82 57.33 -5.64
#